data_AF-A0A1F9PZ62-F1
#
_entry.id   AF-A0A1F9PZ62-F1
#
_cell.length_a   1.000
_cell.length_b   1.000
_cell.length_c   1.000
_cell.angle_alpha   90.00
_cell.angle_beta   90.00
_cell.angle_gamma   90.00
#
_symmetry.space_group_name_H-M   'P 1'
#
loop_
_entity.id
_entity.type
_entity.pdbx_description
1 polymer ?
#
loop_
_entity_poly.entity_id
_entity_poly.type
_entity_poly.pdbx_seq_one_letter_code
_entity_poly.pdbx_strand_id
1 'polypeptide(L)'
;MPEAQRQPVREQVLEALGQAQDSLHELDYEDVALSAAGLALVRKAAALVLRRLSGMAAEDLPLARALALFLDHVFWNEATGGLILCADLPEKSVCLPIPADCWGIKPHLGRVQ
;
A
#
# COMPACT_ATOMS: atom_id res chain seq x y z
N MET A 1 4.85 9.71 23.42
CA MET A 1 4.32 8.34 23.28
C MET A 1 5.34 7.56 22.47
N PRO A 2 5.78 6.36 22.89
CA PRO A 2 7.04 5.79 22.42
C PRO A 2 6.90 5.07 21.07
N GLU A 3 7.86 5.33 20.18
CA GLU A 3 7.99 4.90 18.77
C GLU A 3 8.28 3.40 18.56
N ALA A 4 7.93 2.53 19.50
CA ALA A 4 8.40 1.13 19.54
C ALA A 4 7.52 0.12 18.78
N GLN A 5 6.52 0.55 17.99
CA GLN A 5 5.55 -0.34 17.32
C GLN A 5 5.66 -0.36 15.78
N ARG A 6 6.62 0.33 15.15
CA ARG A 6 6.75 0.35 13.67
C ARG A 6 7.55 -0.81 13.07
N GLN A 7 8.38 -1.49 13.87
CA GLN A 7 9.20 -2.62 13.43
C GLN A 7 8.44 -3.92 13.05
N PRO A 8 7.34 -4.33 13.73
CA PRO A 8 6.68 -5.61 13.45
C PRO A 8 5.96 -5.65 12.10
N VAL A 9 5.48 -4.51 11.57
CA VAL A 9 4.77 -4.51 10.29
C VAL A 9 5.72 -4.81 9.14
N ARG A 10 6.89 -4.15 9.09
CA ARG A 10 7.89 -4.42 8.04
C ARG A 10 8.32 -5.89 8.02
N GLU A 11 8.56 -6.50 9.18
CA GLU A 11 8.90 -7.93 9.28
C GLU A 11 7.77 -8.85 8.81
N GLN A 12 6.52 -8.57 9.21
CA GLN A 12 5.35 -9.33 8.73
C GLN A 12 5.14 -9.21 7.23
N VAL A 13 5.36 -8.02 6.66
CA VAL A 13 5.27 -7.76 5.22
C VAL A 13 6.37 -8.52 4.48
N LEU A 14 7.59 -8.49 5.00
CA LEU A 14 8.73 -9.24 4.45
C LEU A 14 8.49 -10.74 4.43
N GLU A 15 8.00 -11.31 5.54
CA GLU A 15 7.64 -12.73 5.65
C GLU A 15 6.50 -13.09 4.68
N ALA A 16 5.44 -12.28 4.62
CA ALA A 16 4.29 -12.54 3.75
C ALA A 16 4.64 -12.51 2.26
N LEU A 17 5.66 -11.76 1.88
CA LEU A 17 6.09 -11.61 0.48
C LEU A 17 7.27 -12.52 0.11
N GLY A 18 7.90 -13.19 1.08
CA GLY A 18 9.13 -13.97 0.85
C GLY A 18 10.27 -13.11 0.29
N GLN A 19 10.32 -11.83 0.68
CA GLN A 19 11.25 -10.84 0.14
C GLN A 19 12.46 -10.66 1.07
N ALA A 20 13.63 -10.36 0.49
CA ALA A 20 14.81 -10.01 1.27
C ALA A 20 14.60 -8.65 1.96
N GLN A 21 15.06 -8.51 3.21
CA GLN A 21 14.86 -7.27 3.99
C GLN A 21 15.45 -6.03 3.31
N ASP A 22 16.55 -6.21 2.57
CA ASP A 22 17.32 -5.13 1.97
C ASP A 22 16.71 -4.57 0.68
N SER A 23 15.68 -5.22 0.10
CA SER A 23 15.06 -4.79 -1.15
C SER A 23 13.77 -3.99 -0.98
N LEU A 24 13.33 -3.75 0.26
CA LEU A 24 12.09 -3.02 0.55
C LEU A 24 12.39 -1.68 1.24
N HIS A 25 12.00 -0.61 0.55
CA HIS A 25 12.17 0.77 0.96
C HIS A 25 10.81 1.37 1.29
N GLU A 26 10.62 1.83 2.52
CA GLU A 26 9.37 2.50 2.90
C GLU A 26 9.34 3.90 2.28
N LEU A 27 8.18 4.29 1.73
CA LEU A 27 7.92 5.58 1.10
C LEU A 27 6.79 6.29 1.85
N ASP A 28 6.77 7.62 1.76
CA ASP A 28 5.59 8.39 2.11
C ASP A 28 4.51 8.19 1.03
N TYR A 29 3.27 7.94 1.44
CA TYR A 29 2.15 7.81 0.51
C TYR A 29 1.90 9.11 -0.26
N GLU A 30 2.26 10.25 0.31
CA GLU A 30 2.12 11.57 -0.31
C GLU A 30 3.05 11.73 -1.51
N ASP A 31 4.19 11.04 -1.52
CA ASP A 31 5.17 11.09 -2.60
C ASP A 31 4.82 10.17 -3.77
N VAL A 32 3.80 9.32 -3.63
CA VAL A 32 3.42 8.34 -4.65
C VAL A 32 2.18 8.77 -5.42
N ALA A 33 2.24 8.57 -6.74
CA ALA A 33 1.09 8.66 -7.64
C ALA A 33 0.78 7.28 -8.23
N LEU A 34 -0.51 6.97 -8.31
CA LEU A 34 -1.01 5.76 -8.99
C LEU A 34 -1.61 6.14 -10.34
N SER A 35 -1.33 5.31 -11.34
CA SER A 35 -2.05 5.35 -12.62
C SER A 35 -3.53 4.96 -12.43
N ALA A 36 -4.36 5.21 -13.45
CA ALA A 36 -5.75 4.74 -13.45
C ALA A 36 -5.85 3.20 -13.31
N ALA A 37 -4.89 2.46 -13.91
CA ALA A 37 -4.82 1.01 -13.78
C ALA A 37 -4.49 0.59 -12.34
N GLY A 38 -3.50 1.25 -11.71
CA GLY A 38 -3.15 1.07 -10.31
C GLY A 38 -4.33 1.34 -9.36
N LEU A 39 -5.05 2.44 -9.58
CA LEU A 39 -6.26 2.77 -8.82
C LEU A 39 -7.35 1.69 -8.96
N ALA A 40 -7.51 1.11 -10.16
CA ALA A 40 -8.47 0.03 -10.38
C ALA A 40 -8.08 -1.25 -9.62
N LEU A 41 -6.78 -1.56 -9.51
CA LEU A 41 -6.28 -2.68 -8.69
C LEU A 41 -6.59 -2.45 -7.21
N VAL A 42 -6.32 -1.26 -6.68
CA VAL A 42 -6.62 -0.88 -5.29
C VAL A 42 -8.11 -1.04 -5.00
N ARG A 43 -8.98 -0.52 -5.87
CA ARG A 43 -10.44 -0.63 -5.69
C ARG A 43 -10.90 -2.08 -5.65
N LYS A 44 -10.39 -2.93 -6.55
CA LYS A 44 -10.72 -4.37 -6.58
C LYS A 44 -10.23 -5.08 -5.31
N ALA A 45 -9.02 -4.78 -4.85
CA ALA A 45 -8.46 -5.37 -3.64
C ALA A 45 -9.25 -4.95 -2.40
N ALA A 46 -9.56 -3.66 -2.26
CA ALA A 46 -10.32 -3.13 -1.13
C ALA A 46 -11.73 -3.76 -1.08
N ALA A 47 -12.36 -3.92 -2.25
CA ALA A 47 -13.63 -4.61 -2.38
C ALA A 47 -13.57 -6.05 -1.85
N LEU A 48 -12.53 -6.80 -2.21
CA LEU A 48 -12.33 -8.17 -1.74
C LEU A 48 -12.08 -8.23 -0.23
N VAL A 49 -11.26 -7.32 0.31
CA VAL A 49 -10.97 -7.23 1.75
C VAL A 49 -12.25 -6.91 2.53
N LEU A 50 -12.99 -5.89 2.13
CA LEU A 50 -14.23 -5.50 2.82
C LEU A 50 -15.30 -6.58 2.74
N ARG A 51 -15.46 -7.23 1.57
CA ARG A 51 -16.37 -8.36 1.43
C ARG A 51 -16.02 -9.48 2.39
N ARG A 52 -14.72 -9.77 2.58
CA ARG A 52 -14.26 -10.81 3.51
C ARG A 52 -14.46 -10.43 4.98
N LEU A 53 -14.25 -9.16 5.34
CA LEU A 53 -14.33 -8.70 6.74
C LEU A 53 -15.75 -8.41 7.22
N SER A 54 -16.59 -7.84 6.36
CA SER A 54 -17.88 -7.27 6.75
C SER A 54 -19.07 -7.89 6.02
N GLY A 55 -18.84 -8.76 5.04
CA GLY A 55 -19.90 -9.30 4.17
C GLY A 55 -20.56 -8.26 3.26
N MET A 56 -20.18 -6.98 3.35
CA MET A 56 -20.76 -5.92 2.53
C MET A 56 -20.37 -6.10 1.06
N ALA A 57 -21.35 -5.86 0.19
CA ALA A 57 -21.11 -5.71 -1.24
C ALA A 57 -20.32 -4.42 -1.46
N ALA A 58 -19.19 -4.54 -2.15
CA ALA A 58 -18.27 -3.42 -2.37
C ALA A 58 -18.68 -2.50 -3.53
N GLU A 59 -19.92 -2.63 -4.04
CA GLU A 59 -20.37 -1.98 -5.27
C GLU A 59 -20.38 -0.45 -5.16
N ASP A 60 -20.47 0.08 -3.94
CA ASP A 60 -20.46 1.52 -3.66
C ASP A 60 -19.20 2.03 -2.96
N LEU A 61 -18.11 1.24 -2.91
CA LEU A 61 -16.90 1.67 -2.19
C LEU A 61 -16.27 2.91 -2.86
N PRO A 62 -16.26 4.09 -2.20
CA PRO A 62 -15.65 5.28 -2.80
C PRO A 62 -14.15 5.07 -2.95
N LEU A 63 -13.59 5.54 -4.07
CA LEU A 63 -12.17 5.35 -4.37
C LEU A 63 -11.26 5.88 -3.26
N ALA A 64 -11.58 7.03 -2.67
CA ALA A 64 -10.82 7.59 -1.55
C ALA A 64 -10.75 6.63 -0.35
N ARG A 65 -11.84 5.90 -0.08
CA ARG A 65 -11.91 4.94 1.03
C ARG A 65 -11.22 3.62 0.69
N ALA A 66 -11.26 3.21 -0.58
CA ALA A 66 -10.48 2.08 -1.07
C ALA A 66 -8.97 2.34 -0.95
N LEU A 67 -8.53 3.56 -1.27
CA LEU A 67 -7.15 3.98 -1.10
C LEU A 67 -6.77 4.00 0.37
N ALA A 68 -7.50 4.75 1.20
CA ALA A 68 -7.22 4.91 2.62
C ALA A 68 -7.08 3.59 3.37
N LEU A 69 -7.69 2.51 2.89
CA LEU A 69 -7.52 1.18 3.48
C LEU A 69 -6.08 0.66 3.40
N PHE A 70 -5.30 1.01 2.38
CA PHE A 70 -3.96 0.47 2.13
C PHE A 70 -2.84 1.52 2.24
N LEU A 71 -3.09 2.67 2.88
CA LEU A 71 -2.10 3.73 3.04
C LEU A 71 -1.39 3.70 4.40
N ASP A 72 -1.60 2.66 5.21
CA ASP A 72 -0.92 2.53 6.50
C ASP A 72 0.60 2.38 6.30
N HIS A 73 0.99 1.57 5.31
CA HIS A 73 2.38 1.46 4.87
C HIS A 73 2.49 1.35 3.36
N VAL A 74 3.49 2.04 2.80
CA VAL A 74 3.80 2.04 1.37
C VAL A 74 5.26 1.66 1.20
N PHE A 75 5.53 0.55 0.51
CA PHE A 75 6.89 0.10 0.25
C PHE A 75 7.17 0.07 -1.25
N TRP A 76 8.32 0.57 -1.65
CA TRP A 76 8.91 0.28 -2.94
C TRP A 76 9.81 -0.96 -2.83
N ASN A 77 9.60 -1.88 -3.76
CA ASN A 77 10.42 -3.07 -3.90
C ASN A 77 11.46 -2.85 -5.00
N GLU A 78 12.73 -2.71 -4.61
CA GLU A 78 13.85 -2.50 -5.52
C GLU A 78 14.05 -3.68 -6.48
N ALA A 79 13.84 -4.91 -6.03
CA ALA A 79 14.05 -6.11 -6.85
C ALA A 79 13.05 -6.22 -8.01
N THR A 80 11.83 -5.70 -7.85
CA THR A 80 10.77 -5.79 -8.86
C THR A 80 10.41 -4.45 -9.50
N GLY A 81 10.85 -3.33 -8.92
CA GLY A 81 10.35 -2.00 -9.25
C GLY A 81 8.89 -1.75 -8.85
N GLY A 82 8.23 -2.73 -8.21
CA GLY A 82 6.84 -2.64 -7.81
C GLY A 82 6.65 -1.84 -6.53
N LEU A 83 5.42 -1.37 -6.32
CA LEU A 83 4.99 -0.78 -5.06
C LEU A 83 4.15 -1.80 -4.28
N ILE A 84 4.16 -1.69 -2.97
CA ILE A 84 3.38 -2.54 -2.08
C ILE A 84 2.63 -1.63 -1.13
N LEU A 85 1.31 -1.69 -1.20
CA LEU A 85 0.40 -0.93 -0.35
C LEU A 85 -0.17 -1.85 0.71
N CYS A 86 -0.01 -1.54 1.99
CA CYS A 86 -0.43 -2.41 3.08
C CYS A 86 -1.49 -1.74 3.95
N ALA A 87 -2.45 -2.58 4.35
CA ALA A 87 -3.47 -2.28 5.35
C ALA A 87 -3.08 -3.00 6.65
N ASP A 88 -2.99 -2.26 7.76
CA ASP A 88 -2.83 -2.88 9.07
C ASP A 88 -4.21 -3.10 9.70
N LEU A 89 -4.64 -4.36 9.73
CA LEU A 89 -5.91 -4.75 10.33
C LEU A 89 -5.63 -5.38 11.70
N PRO A 90 -6.59 -5.33 12.66
CA PRO A 90 -6.36 -5.76 14.04
C PRO A 90 -5.78 -7.17 14.24
N GLU A 91 -5.98 -8.08 13.27
CA GLU A 91 -5.51 -9.47 13.35
C GLU A 91 -4.43 -9.83 12.32
N LYS A 92 -4.20 -8.97 11.30
CA LYS A 92 -3.26 -9.26 10.21
C LYS A 92 -2.98 -8.03 9.35
N SER A 93 -1.78 -7.97 8.79
CA SER A 93 -1.48 -7.09 7.66
C SER A 93 -2.00 -7.69 6.34
N VAL A 94 -2.58 -6.86 5.48
CA VAL A 94 -2.96 -7.24 4.11
C VAL A 94 -2.24 -6.31 3.13
N CYS A 95 -1.37 -6.86 2.30
CA CYS A 95 -0.61 -6.11 1.32
C CYS A 95 -1.07 -6.37 -0.10
N LEU A 96 -1.04 -5.30 -0.89
CA LEU A 96 -1.39 -5.27 -2.30
C LEU A 96 -0.16 -4.88 -3.11
N PRO A 97 0.40 -5.82 -3.90
CA PRO A 97 1.43 -5.47 -4.88
C PRO A 97 0.80 -4.69 -6.04
N ILE A 98 1.45 -3.58 -6.39
CA ILE A 98 1.16 -2.73 -7.54
C ILE A 98 2.34 -2.84 -8.51
N PRO A 99 2.11 -3.29 -9.75
CA PRO A 99 3.16 -3.40 -10.77
C PRO A 99 3.87 -2.08 -11.07
N ALA A 100 5.14 -2.14 -11.48
CA ALA A 100 5.99 -0.97 -11.70
C ALA A 100 5.45 0.04 -12.72
N ASP A 101 4.68 -0.41 -13.71
CA ASP A 101 4.04 0.41 -14.73
C ASP A 101 2.77 1.13 -14.24
N CYS A 102 2.31 0.81 -13.02
CA CYS A 102 1.06 1.32 -12.46
C CYS A 102 1.24 2.45 -11.45
N TRP A 103 2.47 2.87 -11.15
CA TRP A 103 2.77 3.93 -10.17
C TRP A 103 3.98 4.77 -10.56
N GLY A 104 4.23 5.86 -9.82
CA GLY A 104 5.46 6.65 -9.91
C GLY A 104 5.58 7.64 -8.75
N ILE A 105 6.73 8.30 -8.65
CA ILE A 105 6.97 9.36 -7.66
C ILE A 105 6.40 10.68 -8.20
N LYS A 106 5.64 11.40 -7.36
CA LYS A 106 5.20 12.76 -7.68
C LYS A 106 6.46 13.64 -7.75
N PRO A 107 6.69 14.35 -8.86
CA PRO A 107 7.75 15.35 -8.87
C PRO A 107 7.39 16.37 -7.78
N HIS A 108 8.26 16.54 -6.77
CA HIS A 108 8.11 17.63 -5.81
C HIS A 108 8.06 18.91 -6.64
N LEU A 109 6.90 19.56 -6.68
CA LEU A 109 6.72 20.84 -7.36
C LEU A 109 7.45 21.92 -6.54
N GLY A 110 8.78 21.98 -6.71
CA GLY A 110 9.62 23.13 -6.44
C GLY A 110 9.78 23.57 -4.99
N ARG A 111 11.02 23.54 -4.52
CA ARG A 111 11.52 24.57 -3.57
C ARG A 111 11.05 25.93 -4.05
N VAL A 112 10.42 26.70 -3.16
CA VAL A 112 10.35 28.15 -3.29
C VAL A 112 11.81 28.64 -3.22
N GLN A 113 12.34 29.08 -4.37
CA GLN A 113 13.56 29.91 -4.43
C GLN A 113 13.17 31.36 -4.15
#